data_AF-A0A397SJ88-F1
#
_entry.id   AF-A0A397SJ88-F1
#
_cell.length_a   1.000
_cell.length_b   1.000
_cell.length_c   1.000
_cell.angle_alpha   90.00
_cell.angle_beta   90.00
_cell.angle_gamma   90.00
#
_symmetry.space_group_name_H-M   'P 1'
#
loop_
_entity.id
_entity.type
_entity.pdbx_description
1 polymer ?
#
loop_
_entity_poly.entity_id
_entity_poly.type
_entity_poly.pdbx_seq_one_letter_code
_entity_poly.pdbx_strand_id
1 'polypeptide(L)'
;MYTYIPLSSINYKFEQIAGRKDRIIVYNKADLANDGVQQLIIDAFRKYRNQHVIFTNANMDKNVKEIINFAADKHRQNPSKYPFVSVMVVGMPNVGKSSLINSMRRIGVHKGKAAKTGALPGVTRSVAVTSIKVLEDPPVYLVDTPGVMIPHIPDPVSSLKVALTGGIRDHLSEEEVMADYLLWRLNNFGNFSYVEKFKLSGPTDDINFLLPAISKRIGALQKHGEYNLKTAATFFIKQYRNGKYGKYTLDDISIDSLYNYFNDENPDKENLLSKNQEKKLLWNKKREKRLERWKRRGYYQK
;
A
#
# COMPACT_ATOMS: atom_id res chain seq x y z
N MET A 1 5.53 -2.92 4.94
CA MET A 1 4.07 -2.79 4.73
C MET A 1 3.78 -1.52 3.93
N TYR A 2 2.56 -1.37 3.40
CA TYR A 2 2.13 -0.20 2.64
C TYR A 2 1.51 0.84 3.57
N THR A 3 2.01 2.08 3.53
CA THR A 3 1.54 3.15 4.44
C THR A 3 0.08 3.56 4.19
N TYR A 4 -0.39 3.50 2.93
CA TYR A 4 -1.74 3.92 2.55
C TYR A 4 -2.79 2.79 2.64
N ILE A 5 -2.39 1.56 2.97
CA ILE A 5 -3.30 0.45 3.36
C ILE A 5 -2.72 -0.30 4.58
N PRO A 6 -2.58 0.39 5.72
CA PRO A 6 -1.80 -0.09 6.83
C PRO A 6 -2.31 -1.40 7.46
N LEU A 7 -3.62 -1.64 7.42
CA LEU A 7 -4.27 -2.83 7.96
C LEU A 7 -4.45 -3.91 6.88
N SER A 8 -4.94 -3.52 5.70
CA SER A 8 -5.16 -4.48 4.60
C SER A 8 -3.86 -5.06 4.03
N SER A 9 -2.69 -4.46 4.29
CA SER A 9 -1.39 -5.01 3.88
C SER A 9 -0.75 -5.98 4.87
N ILE A 10 -1.40 -6.27 6.00
CA ILE A 10 -0.92 -7.23 6.99
C ILE A 10 -1.29 -8.65 6.53
N ASN A 11 -0.31 -9.54 6.50
CA ASN A 11 -0.52 -10.95 6.20
C ASN A 11 -0.65 -11.74 7.51
N TYR A 12 -1.88 -12.06 7.93
CA TYR A 12 -2.15 -12.73 9.20
C TYR A 12 -1.41 -14.06 9.38
N LYS A 13 -1.32 -14.88 8.32
CA LYS A 13 -0.55 -16.14 8.36
C LYS A 13 0.94 -15.88 8.60
N PHE A 14 1.48 -14.81 7.99
CA PHE A 14 2.85 -14.40 8.25
C PHE A 14 3.03 -13.86 9.68
N GLU A 15 2.05 -13.13 10.22
CA GLU A 15 2.09 -12.61 11.59
C GLU A 15 2.24 -13.73 12.64
N GLN A 16 1.54 -14.86 12.46
CA GLN A 16 1.65 -16.03 13.33
C GLN A 16 3.08 -16.63 13.34
N ILE A 17 3.75 -16.66 12.18
CA ILE A 17 5.10 -17.22 12.03
C ILE A 17 6.16 -16.21 12.50
N ALA A 18 6.03 -14.95 12.07
CA ALA A 18 6.99 -13.89 12.32
C ALA A 18 7.03 -13.46 13.79
N GLY A 19 5.94 -13.63 14.55
CA GLY A 19 5.88 -13.28 15.97
C GLY A 19 6.89 -14.02 16.87
N ARG A 20 7.56 -15.07 16.37
CA ARG A 20 8.59 -15.84 17.09
C ARG A 20 10.01 -15.27 16.96
N LYS A 21 10.21 -14.23 16.14
CA LYS A 21 11.52 -13.62 15.87
C LYS A 21 11.53 -12.16 16.29
N ASP A 22 12.71 -11.68 16.69
CA ASP A 22 12.96 -10.24 16.81
C ASP A 22 12.66 -9.55 15.49
N ARG A 23 11.79 -8.53 15.51
CA ARG A 23 11.33 -7.87 14.28
C ARG A 23 11.06 -6.39 14.48
N ILE A 24 11.10 -5.69 13.36
CA ILE A 24 10.68 -4.30 13.21
C ILE A 24 9.66 -4.21 12.09
N ILE A 25 8.58 -3.45 12.31
CA ILE A 25 7.57 -3.21 11.29
C ILE A 25 7.91 -1.91 10.56
N VAL A 26 8.08 -1.98 9.25
CA VAL A 26 8.42 -0.83 8.43
C VAL A 26 7.26 -0.50 7.48
N TYR A 27 6.67 0.68 7.64
CA TYR A 27 5.74 1.26 6.68
C TYR A 27 6.50 2.17 5.72
N ASN A 28 6.63 1.73 4.46
CA ASN A 28 7.36 2.48 3.44
C ASN A 28 6.41 3.27 2.54
N LYS A 29 6.94 4.29 1.85
CA LYS A 29 6.18 5.30 1.09
C LYS A 29 5.29 6.14 2.01
N ALA A 30 5.86 6.57 3.15
CA ALA A 30 5.15 7.33 4.17
C ALA A 30 4.61 8.67 3.66
N ASP A 31 5.17 9.18 2.56
CA ASP A 31 4.75 10.38 1.84
C ASP A 31 3.38 10.26 1.15
N LEU A 32 2.85 9.04 0.97
CA LEU A 32 1.58 8.79 0.27
C LEU A 32 0.36 8.67 1.20
N ALA A 33 0.55 8.58 2.51
CA ALA A 33 -0.54 8.44 3.48
C ALA A 33 -0.96 9.78 4.08
N ASN A 34 -2.21 9.88 4.55
CA ASN A 34 -2.69 11.07 5.25
C ASN A 34 -1.76 11.42 6.43
N ASP A 35 -1.69 12.71 6.74
CA ASP A 35 -1.03 13.17 7.94
C ASP A 35 -1.80 12.65 9.18
N GLY A 36 -1.10 12.39 10.29
CA GLY A 36 -1.68 11.82 11.53
C GLY A 36 -1.85 10.29 11.54
N VAL A 37 -1.91 9.62 10.38
CA VAL A 37 -2.01 8.15 10.26
C VAL A 37 -0.89 7.44 11.03
N GLN A 38 0.33 7.99 10.95
CA GLN A 38 1.53 7.33 11.47
C GLN A 38 1.46 7.10 12.97
N GLN A 39 1.08 8.14 13.73
CA GLN A 39 1.04 8.06 15.20
C GLN A 39 -0.02 7.05 15.67
N LEU A 40 -1.21 7.08 15.06
CA LEU A 40 -2.30 6.15 15.40
C LEU A 40 -1.87 4.68 15.22
N ILE A 41 -1.14 4.38 14.15
CA ILE A 41 -0.63 3.03 13.89
C ILE A 41 0.48 2.65 14.87
N ILE A 42 1.43 3.56 15.13
CA ILE A 42 2.50 3.33 16.11
C ILE A 42 1.90 2.97 17.47
N ASP A 43 0.92 3.76 17.92
CA ASP A 43 0.25 3.53 19.20
C ASP A 43 -0.52 2.21 19.23
N ALA A 44 -1.21 1.87 18.14
CA ALA A 44 -1.94 0.62 18.03
C ALA A 44 -1.03 -0.62 18.10
N PHE A 45 0.08 -0.64 17.36
CA PHE A 45 1.04 -1.75 17.40
C PHE A 45 1.83 -1.84 18.71
N ARG A 46 2.13 -0.69 19.32
CA ARG A 46 2.72 -0.64 20.66
C ARG A 46 1.77 -1.26 21.69
N LYS A 47 0.48 -0.96 21.63
CA LYS A 47 -0.53 -1.59 22.50
C LYS A 47 -0.72 -3.08 22.20
N TYR A 48 -0.77 -3.46 20.92
CA TYR A 48 -1.13 -4.82 20.53
C TYR A 48 -0.08 -5.86 20.96
N ARG A 49 1.23 -5.58 20.83
CA ARG A 49 2.32 -6.51 21.24
C ARG A 49 3.67 -5.81 21.51
N ASN A 50 3.67 -4.56 21.96
CA ASN A 50 4.87 -3.72 22.14
C ASN A 50 5.81 -3.73 20.91
N GLN A 51 5.23 -3.64 19.71
CA GLN A 51 5.99 -3.78 18.47
C GLN A 51 6.54 -2.44 18.02
N HIS A 52 7.80 -2.45 17.58
CA HIS A 52 8.45 -1.26 17.06
C HIS A 52 8.07 -1.03 15.60
N VAL A 53 7.56 0.17 15.31
CA VAL A 53 7.05 0.57 13.99
C VAL A 53 7.79 1.80 13.50
N ILE A 54 8.35 1.73 12.29
CA ILE A 54 9.01 2.85 11.63
C ILE A 54 8.30 3.19 10.32
N PHE A 55 8.04 4.49 10.14
CA PHE A 55 7.59 5.05 8.88
C PHE A 55 8.78 5.60 8.09
N THR A 56 8.92 5.19 6.84
CA THR A 56 10.06 5.55 5.99
C THR A 56 9.62 5.97 4.58
N ASN A 57 10.48 6.74 3.93
CA ASN A 57 10.47 6.90 2.48
C ASN A 57 11.85 6.51 1.94
N ALA A 58 11.97 5.26 1.50
CA ALA A 58 13.21 4.71 0.97
C ALA A 58 13.71 5.38 -0.32
N ASN A 59 12.86 6.12 -1.04
CA ASN A 59 13.30 6.88 -2.21
C ASN A 59 13.99 8.19 -1.81
N MET A 60 13.73 8.69 -0.61
CA MET A 60 14.30 9.91 -0.04
C MET A 60 15.20 9.64 1.17
N ASP A 61 15.53 8.38 1.44
CA ASP A 61 16.33 7.92 2.59
C ASP A 61 15.80 8.31 3.98
N LYS A 62 14.54 8.75 4.05
CA LYS A 62 13.92 9.25 5.29
C LYS A 62 13.75 8.12 6.31
N ASN A 63 14.27 8.33 7.53
CA ASN A 63 14.21 7.40 8.66
C ASN A 63 14.87 6.03 8.43
N VAL A 64 15.68 5.88 7.38
CA VAL A 64 16.34 4.60 7.07
C VAL A 64 17.49 4.29 8.04
N LYS A 65 18.16 5.34 8.54
CA LYS A 65 19.21 5.20 9.56
C LYS A 65 18.68 4.58 10.86
N GLU A 66 17.43 4.85 11.23
CA GLU A 66 16.79 4.28 12.41
C GLU A 66 16.62 2.75 12.28
N ILE A 67 16.28 2.26 11.08
CA ILE A 67 16.17 0.83 10.78
C ILE A 67 17.55 0.16 10.88
N ILE A 68 18.61 0.80 10.36
CA ILE A 68 19.99 0.30 10.46
C ILE A 68 20.43 0.23 11.92
N ASN A 69 20.17 1.30 12.69
CA ASN A 69 20.53 1.35 14.11
C ASN A 69 19.80 0.28 14.92
N PHE A 70 18.50 0.06 14.69
CA PHE A 70 17.76 -1.01 15.35
C PHE A 70 18.40 -2.39 15.14
N ALA A 71 18.87 -2.67 13.91
CA ALA A 71 19.58 -3.91 13.61
C ALA A 71 20.96 -3.95 14.30
N ALA A 72 21.71 -2.85 14.23
CA ALA A 72 23.05 -2.72 14.83
C ALA A 72 23.01 -2.86 16.36
N ASP A 73 21.97 -2.37 17.02
CA ASP A 73 21.82 -2.41 18.47
C ASP A 73 21.76 -3.85 19.01
N LYS A 74 21.27 -4.81 18.22
CA LYS A 74 21.32 -6.24 18.60
C LYS A 74 22.75 -6.75 18.76
N HIS A 75 23.67 -6.33 17.88
CA HIS A 75 25.09 -6.61 18.04
C HIS A 75 25.64 -5.87 19.25
N ARG A 76 25.40 -4.56 19.36
CA ARG A 76 25.95 -3.73 20.45
C ARG A 76 25.55 -4.22 21.84
N GLN A 77 24.32 -4.72 21.99
CA GLN A 77 23.80 -5.26 23.25
C GLN A 77 24.41 -6.62 23.62
N ASN A 78 24.78 -7.44 22.64
CA ASN A 78 25.36 -8.75 22.89
C ASN A 78 26.29 -9.21 21.75
N PRO A 79 27.52 -8.68 21.69
CA PRO A 79 28.45 -8.94 20.58
C PRO A 79 28.86 -10.41 20.48
N SER A 80 28.96 -11.12 21.61
CA SER A 80 29.34 -12.54 21.64
C SER A 80 28.25 -13.43 21.04
N LYS A 81 26.97 -13.12 21.29
CA LYS A 81 25.83 -13.84 20.71
C LYS A 81 25.57 -13.47 19.25
N TYR A 82 25.80 -12.21 18.89
CA TYR A 82 25.52 -11.69 17.56
C TYR A 82 26.78 -11.06 16.95
N PRO A 83 27.82 -11.84 16.59
CA PRO A 83 29.05 -11.29 16.02
C PRO A 83 28.80 -10.53 14.70
N PHE A 84 27.72 -10.85 14.00
CA PHE A 84 27.11 -10.04 12.94
C PHE A 84 25.59 -10.19 12.97
N VAL A 85 24.89 -9.26 12.34
CA VAL A 85 23.41 -9.26 12.27
C VAL A 85 22.97 -9.50 10.83
N SER A 86 22.16 -10.53 10.61
CA SER A 86 21.50 -10.79 9.34
C SER A 86 20.02 -10.46 9.44
N VAL A 87 19.54 -9.58 8.56
CA VAL A 87 18.17 -9.09 8.55
C VAL A 87 17.49 -9.55 7.27
N MET A 88 16.34 -10.21 7.42
CA MET A 88 15.51 -10.61 6.30
C MET A 88 14.43 -9.55 6.05
N VAL A 89 14.35 -9.01 4.83
CA VAL A 89 13.32 -8.03 4.46
C VAL A 89 12.14 -8.77 3.83
N VAL A 90 11.02 -8.83 4.55
CA VAL A 90 9.80 -9.55 4.11
C VAL A 90 8.62 -8.59 3.96
N GLY A 91 7.73 -8.89 3.01
CA GLY A 91 6.48 -8.17 2.81
C GLY A 91 5.89 -8.38 1.42
N MET A 92 4.69 -7.86 1.20
CA MET A 92 3.98 -7.97 -0.08
C MET A 92 4.83 -7.48 -1.27
N PRO A 93 4.54 -7.92 -2.50
CA PRO A 93 5.13 -7.30 -3.70
C PRO A 93 4.95 -5.78 -3.67
N ASN A 94 5.84 -5.01 -4.29
CA ASN A 94 5.68 -3.56 -4.50
C ASN A 94 5.55 -2.61 -3.28
N VAL A 95 5.67 -3.12 -2.04
CA VAL A 95 5.84 -2.29 -0.81
C VAL A 95 7.14 -1.48 -0.81
N GLY A 96 8.08 -1.77 -1.72
CA GLY A 96 9.37 -1.10 -1.82
C GLY A 96 10.51 -1.76 -1.05
N LYS A 97 10.48 -3.10 -0.90
CA LYS A 97 11.57 -3.89 -0.27
C LYS A 97 12.93 -3.59 -0.89
N SER A 98 13.06 -3.73 -2.20
CA SER A 98 14.32 -3.49 -2.92
C SER A 98 14.76 -2.01 -2.86
N SER A 99 13.81 -1.06 -2.84
CA SER A 99 14.12 0.35 -2.59
C SER A 99 14.69 0.56 -1.19
N LEU A 100 14.10 -0.07 -0.17
CA LEU A 100 14.57 0.00 1.21
C LEU A 100 15.98 -0.61 1.35
N ILE A 101 16.23 -1.77 0.75
CA ILE A 101 17.56 -2.41 0.73
C ILE A 101 18.61 -1.47 0.11
N ASN A 102 18.29 -0.90 -1.06
CA ASN A 102 19.19 0.04 -1.73
C ASN A 102 19.43 1.31 -0.92
N SER A 103 18.41 1.80 -0.23
CA SER A 103 18.52 2.96 0.66
C SER A 103 19.39 2.65 1.87
N MET A 104 19.19 1.51 2.53
CA MET A 104 20.02 1.07 3.65
C MET A 104 21.48 0.92 3.25
N ARG A 105 21.75 0.34 2.07
CA ARG A 105 23.11 0.21 1.54
C ARG A 105 23.75 1.57 1.24
N ARG A 106 23.00 2.51 0.68
CA ARG A 106 23.48 3.87 0.42
C ARG A 106 23.78 4.63 1.71
N ILE A 107 22.93 4.48 2.73
CA ILE A 107 23.07 5.21 4.00
C ILE A 107 24.15 4.62 4.90
N GLY A 108 24.23 3.29 5.02
CA GLY A 108 25.13 2.67 5.99
C GLY A 108 26.50 2.26 5.46
N VAL A 109 26.68 2.08 4.14
CA VAL A 109 28.00 1.80 3.54
C VAL A 109 28.35 2.69 2.35
N HIS A 110 27.54 3.70 2.02
CA HIS A 110 27.80 4.65 0.93
C HIS A 110 28.04 4.00 -0.45
N LYS A 111 27.43 2.84 -0.71
CA LYS A 111 27.54 2.13 -2.00
C LYS A 111 26.25 2.22 -2.81
N GLY A 112 26.36 1.99 -4.13
CA GLY A 112 25.25 2.05 -5.10
C GLY A 112 24.16 0.98 -4.93
N LYS A 113 23.30 0.82 -5.94
CA LYS A 113 22.19 -0.15 -5.89
C LYS A 113 22.70 -1.59 -5.91
N ALA A 114 22.12 -2.45 -5.08
CA ALA A 114 22.36 -3.90 -5.07
C ALA A 114 21.13 -4.71 -5.51
N ALA A 115 19.92 -4.21 -5.24
CA ALA A 115 18.66 -4.86 -5.61
C ALA A 115 17.99 -4.18 -6.81
N LYS A 116 17.41 -4.96 -7.73
CA LYS A 116 16.64 -4.43 -8.87
C LYS A 116 15.30 -3.85 -8.37
N THR A 117 14.95 -2.66 -8.84
CA THR A 117 13.68 -1.98 -8.48
C THR A 117 12.78 -1.83 -9.70
N GLY A 118 11.49 -2.10 -9.55
CA GLY A 118 10.49 -1.90 -10.61
C GLY A 118 9.07 -1.92 -10.05
N ALA A 119 8.12 -1.42 -10.84
CA ALA A 119 6.70 -1.34 -10.45
C ALA A 119 5.92 -2.63 -10.70
N LEU A 120 6.49 -3.60 -11.44
CA LEU A 120 5.83 -4.87 -11.73
C LEU A 120 6.08 -5.88 -10.59
N PRO A 121 5.06 -6.61 -10.10
CA PRO A 121 5.25 -7.71 -9.16
C PRO A 121 6.18 -8.79 -9.72
N GLY A 122 7.08 -9.29 -8.88
CA GLY A 122 8.01 -10.37 -9.25
C GLY A 122 9.29 -9.92 -9.95
N VAL A 123 9.70 -8.65 -9.81
CA VAL A 123 11.04 -8.16 -10.22
C VAL A 123 12.15 -8.93 -9.49
N THR A 124 11.95 -9.23 -8.21
CA THR A 124 12.80 -10.18 -7.46
C THR A 124 12.25 -11.59 -7.66
N ARG A 125 12.92 -12.39 -8.51
CA ARG A 125 12.47 -13.73 -8.93
C ARG A 125 13.01 -14.88 -8.06
N SER A 126 14.06 -14.64 -7.28
CA SER A 126 14.64 -15.59 -6.33
C SER A 126 15.10 -14.84 -5.08
N VAL A 127 15.15 -15.52 -3.93
CA VAL A 127 15.88 -15.01 -2.77
C VAL A 127 17.32 -14.82 -3.23
N ALA A 128 17.85 -13.61 -3.11
CA ALA A 128 19.24 -13.38 -3.45
C ALA A 128 20.10 -14.24 -2.51
N VAL A 129 20.83 -15.21 -3.07
CA VAL A 129 21.74 -16.09 -2.31
C VAL A 129 22.88 -15.27 -1.66
N THR A 130 23.14 -14.07 -2.19
CA THR A 130 24.14 -13.14 -1.69
C THR A 130 23.55 -12.19 -0.64
N SER A 131 24.12 -12.22 0.56
CA SER A 131 23.82 -11.25 1.62
C SER A 131 24.39 -9.87 1.25
N ILE A 132 23.57 -8.83 1.38
CA ILE A 132 23.92 -7.45 1.04
C ILE A 132 24.38 -6.75 2.31
N LYS A 133 25.67 -6.44 2.41
CA LYS A 133 26.19 -5.65 3.54
C LYS A 133 25.62 -4.22 3.51
N VAL A 134 25.10 -3.76 4.65
CA VAL A 134 24.51 -2.43 4.83
C VAL A 134 25.08 -1.63 5.99
N LEU A 135 25.92 -2.23 6.83
CA LEU A 135 26.76 -1.52 7.80
C LEU A 135 28.07 -2.30 7.98
N GLU A 136 29.21 -1.60 8.03
CA GLU A 136 30.52 -2.23 8.24
C GLU A 136 30.76 -2.53 9.73
N ASP A 137 30.49 -1.56 10.60
CA ASP A 137 30.71 -1.69 12.06
C ASP A 137 29.52 -1.09 12.86
N PRO A 138 28.73 -1.92 13.56
CA PRO A 138 28.81 -3.38 13.57
C PRO A 138 28.37 -4.00 12.23
N PRO A 139 28.82 -5.21 11.89
CA PRO A 139 28.52 -5.82 10.60
C PRO A 139 27.03 -6.21 10.50
N VAL A 140 26.31 -5.53 9.61
CA VAL A 140 24.89 -5.79 9.31
C VAL A 140 24.71 -6.16 7.84
N TYR A 141 24.00 -7.26 7.60
CA TYR A 141 23.68 -7.80 6.28
C TYR A 141 22.18 -7.91 6.07
N LEU A 142 21.73 -7.70 4.83
CA LEU A 142 20.35 -7.88 4.39
C LEU A 142 20.22 -9.08 3.45
N VAL A 143 19.12 -9.81 3.57
CA VAL A 143 18.69 -10.84 2.62
C VAL A 143 17.44 -10.33 1.90
N ASP A 144 17.52 -10.14 0.57
CA ASP A 144 16.36 -9.77 -0.25
C ASP A 144 15.48 -11.00 -0.49
N THR A 145 14.19 -10.87 -0.19
CA THR A 145 13.22 -11.94 -0.40
C THR A 145 12.18 -11.52 -1.46
N PRO A 146 11.72 -12.46 -2.31
CA PRO A 146 10.56 -12.22 -3.16
C PRO A 146 9.36 -11.74 -2.33
N GLY A 147 8.48 -10.96 -2.95
CA GLY A 147 7.28 -10.51 -2.24
C GLY A 147 6.37 -11.67 -1.85
N VAL A 148 6.07 -11.79 -0.57
CA VAL A 148 5.14 -12.80 -0.05
C VAL A 148 3.72 -12.25 -0.20
N MET A 149 2.95 -12.80 -1.15
CA MET A 149 1.55 -12.42 -1.34
C MET A 149 0.65 -13.00 -0.25
N ILE A 150 -0.48 -12.34 0.00
CA ILE A 150 -1.56 -12.91 0.79
C ILE A 150 -2.29 -13.90 -0.13
N PRO A 151 -2.32 -15.21 0.19
CA PRO A 151 -2.83 -16.23 -0.74
C PRO A 151 -4.33 -16.09 -1.01
N HIS A 152 -5.08 -15.58 -0.05
CA HIS A 152 -6.52 -15.34 -0.17
C HIS A 152 -6.91 -14.14 0.69
N ILE A 153 -7.60 -13.16 0.11
CA ILE A 153 -8.17 -12.01 0.82
C ILE A 153 -9.69 -12.15 0.75
N PRO A 154 -10.37 -12.60 1.82
CA PRO A 154 -11.80 -12.90 1.77
C PRO A 154 -12.71 -11.68 1.61
N ASP A 155 -12.26 -10.52 2.11
CA ASP A 155 -13.00 -9.25 2.01
C ASP A 155 -12.74 -8.58 0.65
N PRO A 156 -13.75 -8.45 -0.24
CA PRO A 156 -13.56 -7.94 -1.58
C PRO A 156 -13.03 -6.50 -1.61
N VAL A 157 -13.41 -5.69 -0.63
CA VAL A 157 -12.96 -4.29 -0.51
C VAL A 157 -11.46 -4.24 -0.16
N SER A 158 -11.01 -5.07 0.78
CA SER A 158 -9.60 -5.22 1.11
C SER A 158 -8.79 -5.79 -0.07
N SER A 159 -9.38 -6.70 -0.84
CA SER A 159 -8.77 -7.19 -2.09
C SER A 159 -8.56 -6.06 -3.10
N LEU A 160 -9.56 -5.20 -3.32
CA LEU A 160 -9.44 -4.02 -4.19
C LEU A 160 -8.38 -3.03 -3.69
N LYS A 161 -8.31 -2.79 -2.37
CA LYS A 161 -7.27 -1.93 -1.76
C LYS A 161 -5.88 -2.48 -2.03
N VAL A 162 -5.68 -3.78 -1.84
CA VAL A 162 -4.41 -4.46 -2.13
C VAL A 162 -4.09 -4.40 -3.62
N ALA A 163 -5.05 -4.64 -4.51
CA ALA A 163 -4.84 -4.56 -5.96
C ALA A 163 -4.44 -3.13 -6.41
N LEU A 164 -5.04 -2.09 -5.83
CA LEU A 164 -4.65 -0.70 -6.08
C LEU A 164 -3.20 -0.38 -5.70
N THR A 165 -2.58 -1.15 -4.80
CA THR A 165 -1.15 -0.97 -4.46
C THR A 165 -0.19 -1.47 -5.54
N GLY A 166 -0.70 -2.21 -6.52
CA GLY A 166 0.10 -2.94 -7.49
C GLY A 166 0.73 -4.19 -6.90
N GLY A 167 0.37 -4.63 -5.69
CA GLY A 167 0.90 -5.85 -5.07
C GLY A 167 0.45 -7.14 -5.78
N ILE A 168 -0.66 -7.08 -6.51
CA ILE A 168 -1.20 -8.15 -7.36
C ILE A 168 -0.90 -7.77 -8.81
N ARG A 169 -0.54 -8.74 -9.67
CA ARG A 169 -0.27 -8.44 -11.08
C ARG A 169 -1.56 -7.97 -11.75
N ASP A 170 -1.53 -6.75 -12.29
CA ASP A 170 -2.71 -6.02 -12.80
C ASP A 170 -3.58 -6.86 -13.77
N HIS A 171 -3.01 -7.76 -14.59
CA HIS A 171 -3.76 -8.67 -15.49
C HIS A 171 -4.70 -9.70 -14.82
N LEU A 172 -4.68 -9.84 -13.48
CA LEU A 172 -5.57 -10.73 -12.73
C LEU A 172 -6.74 -9.96 -12.09
N SER A 173 -6.78 -8.64 -12.24
CA SER A 173 -7.77 -7.76 -11.62
C SER A 173 -8.37 -6.86 -12.69
N GLU A 174 -9.69 -6.78 -12.76
CA GLU A 174 -10.36 -5.88 -13.70
C GLU A 174 -9.98 -4.42 -13.40
N GLU A 175 -9.11 -3.83 -14.23
CA GLU A 175 -8.55 -2.50 -13.98
C GLU A 175 -9.63 -1.42 -13.91
N GLU A 176 -10.73 -1.62 -14.64
CA GLU A 176 -11.89 -0.72 -14.63
C GLU A 176 -12.61 -0.74 -13.27
N VAL A 177 -12.77 -1.92 -12.65
CA VAL A 177 -13.37 -2.05 -11.30
C VAL A 177 -12.48 -1.39 -10.25
N MET A 178 -11.15 -1.56 -10.37
CA MET A 178 -10.21 -0.88 -9.48
C MET A 178 -10.28 0.65 -9.65
N ALA A 179 -10.41 1.13 -10.89
CA ALA A 179 -10.55 2.54 -11.20
C ALA A 179 -11.88 3.13 -10.67
N ASP A 180 -12.98 2.38 -10.79
CA ASP A 180 -14.29 2.76 -10.22
C ASP A 180 -14.22 2.86 -8.69
N TYR A 181 -13.63 1.85 -8.03
CA TYR A 181 -13.42 1.91 -6.57
C TYR A 181 -12.54 3.10 -6.17
N LEU A 182 -11.47 3.39 -6.91
CA LEU A 182 -10.61 4.54 -6.66
C LEU A 182 -11.37 5.87 -6.82
N LEU A 183 -12.18 6.01 -7.88
CA LEU A 183 -13.04 7.18 -8.10
C LEU A 183 -13.98 7.38 -6.90
N TRP A 184 -14.68 6.31 -6.51
CA TRP A 184 -15.56 6.31 -5.35
C TRP A 184 -14.83 6.76 -4.06
N ARG A 185 -13.59 6.32 -3.86
CA ARG A 185 -12.76 6.71 -2.70
C ARG A 185 -12.35 8.17 -2.74
N LEU A 186 -11.85 8.67 -3.87
CA LEU A 186 -11.49 10.07 -4.03
C LEU A 186 -12.69 10.98 -3.73
N ASN A 187 -13.85 10.62 -4.26
CA ASN A 187 -15.11 11.31 -4.01
C ASN A 187 -15.50 11.31 -2.52
N ASN A 188 -15.30 10.20 -1.80
CA ASN A 188 -15.56 10.12 -0.36
C ASN A 188 -14.60 10.96 0.48
N PHE A 189 -13.37 11.14 0.01
CA PHE A 189 -12.42 12.07 0.63
C PHE A 189 -12.74 13.54 0.30
N GLY A 190 -13.78 13.82 -0.50
CA GLY A 190 -14.05 15.16 -1.01
C GLY A 190 -13.00 15.64 -2.02
N ASN A 191 -12.22 14.72 -2.59
CA ASN A 191 -11.15 15.02 -3.51
C ASN A 191 -11.62 14.92 -4.96
N PHE A 192 -11.81 16.07 -5.59
CA PHE A 192 -12.23 16.20 -6.98
C PHE A 192 -11.10 16.66 -7.91
N SER A 193 -9.83 16.52 -7.50
CA SER A 193 -8.66 16.94 -8.31
C SER A 193 -8.58 16.28 -9.69
N TYR A 194 -9.25 15.14 -9.90
CA TYR A 194 -9.37 14.50 -11.21
C TYR A 194 -10.17 15.33 -12.22
N VAL A 195 -11.11 16.18 -11.76
CA VAL A 195 -11.96 17.04 -12.61
C VAL A 195 -11.09 18.00 -13.39
N GLU A 196 -10.26 18.78 -12.71
CA GLU A 196 -9.33 19.72 -13.34
C GLU A 196 -8.31 18.98 -14.21
N LYS A 197 -7.73 17.90 -13.68
CA LYS A 197 -6.68 17.13 -14.36
C LYS A 197 -7.12 16.55 -15.70
N PHE A 198 -8.38 16.12 -15.80
CA PHE A 198 -8.96 15.55 -17.02
C PHE A 198 -9.93 16.49 -17.73
N LYS A 199 -10.02 17.75 -17.32
CA LYS A 199 -10.87 18.80 -17.91
C LYS A 199 -12.34 18.39 -18.01
N LEU A 200 -12.88 17.83 -16.93
CA LEU A 200 -14.31 17.50 -16.82
C LEU A 200 -15.11 18.75 -16.45
N SER A 201 -16.40 18.76 -16.79
CA SER A 201 -17.33 19.83 -16.40
C SER A 201 -17.61 19.86 -14.90
N GLY A 202 -17.47 18.72 -14.22
CA GLY A 202 -17.68 18.61 -12.78
C GLY A 202 -17.32 17.22 -12.23
N PRO A 203 -17.50 17.02 -10.91
CA PRO A 203 -17.36 15.72 -10.27
C PRO A 203 -18.30 14.66 -10.88
N THR A 204 -17.83 13.41 -10.93
CA THR A 204 -18.64 12.28 -11.38
C THR A 204 -18.45 11.07 -10.47
N ASP A 205 -19.45 10.20 -10.40
CA ASP A 205 -19.38 8.87 -9.78
C ASP A 205 -19.62 7.76 -10.82
N ASP A 206 -19.53 8.11 -12.11
CA ASP A 206 -19.66 7.19 -13.24
C ASP A 206 -18.29 6.97 -13.89
N ILE A 207 -17.77 5.76 -13.72
CA ILE A 207 -16.50 5.34 -14.32
C ILE A 207 -16.57 5.29 -15.85
N ASN A 208 -17.75 5.00 -16.42
CA ASN A 208 -17.95 4.96 -17.87
C ASN A 208 -17.92 6.35 -18.51
N PHE A 209 -18.14 7.40 -17.71
CA PHE A 209 -17.91 8.77 -18.14
C PHE A 209 -16.44 9.18 -17.98
N LEU A 210 -15.82 8.80 -16.85
CA LEU A 210 -14.45 9.20 -16.53
C LEU A 210 -13.42 8.54 -17.46
N LEU A 211 -13.50 7.23 -17.72
CA LEU A 211 -12.47 6.52 -18.48
C LEU A 211 -12.34 6.99 -19.94
N PRO A 212 -13.43 7.23 -20.70
CA PRO A 212 -13.34 7.83 -22.03
C PRO A 212 -12.69 9.22 -22.00
N ALA A 213 -13.02 10.06 -21.03
CA ALA A 213 -12.42 11.38 -20.89
C ALA A 213 -10.90 11.29 -20.62
N ILE A 214 -10.48 10.36 -19.76
CA ILE A 214 -9.05 10.07 -19.53
C ILE A 214 -8.40 9.53 -20.81
N SER A 215 -9.01 8.55 -21.48
CA SER A 215 -8.53 7.94 -22.72
C SER A 215 -8.28 8.98 -23.80
N LYS A 216 -9.26 9.86 -24.04
CA LYS A 216 -9.14 11.01 -24.94
C LYS A 216 -7.99 11.93 -24.53
N ARG A 217 -7.86 12.23 -23.24
CA ARG A 217 -6.83 13.16 -22.71
C ARG A 217 -5.41 12.63 -22.89
N ILE A 218 -5.20 11.32 -22.76
CA ILE A 218 -3.88 10.69 -22.86
C ILE A 218 -3.58 10.10 -24.24
N GLY A 219 -4.52 10.22 -25.20
CA GLY A 219 -4.39 9.66 -26.54
C GLY A 219 -4.42 8.12 -26.59
N ALA A 220 -5.03 7.48 -25.60
CA ALA A 220 -5.09 6.02 -25.53
C ALA A 220 -6.23 5.49 -26.41
N LEU A 221 -5.94 5.18 -27.67
CA LEU A 221 -6.89 4.63 -28.64
C LEU A 221 -6.59 3.17 -28.96
N GLN A 222 -7.61 2.43 -29.40
CA GLN A 222 -7.51 1.10 -30.00
C GLN A 222 -7.64 1.22 -31.53
N LYS A 223 -7.64 0.07 -32.22
CA LYS A 223 -7.89 0.02 -33.67
C LYS A 223 -9.23 0.70 -33.98
N HIS A 224 -9.32 1.32 -35.16
CA HIS A 224 -10.50 2.07 -35.62
C HIS A 224 -10.84 3.34 -34.80
N GLY A 225 -9.94 3.79 -33.91
CA GLY A 225 -10.10 5.06 -33.19
C GLY A 225 -10.97 4.97 -31.93
N GLU A 226 -11.33 3.77 -31.49
CA GLU A 226 -12.09 3.56 -30.25
C GLU A 226 -11.24 3.85 -29.00
N TYR A 227 -11.87 4.23 -27.90
CA TYR A 227 -11.18 4.53 -26.65
C TYR A 227 -10.65 3.28 -25.95
N ASN A 228 -9.36 3.29 -25.60
CA ASN A 228 -8.74 2.21 -24.83
C ASN A 228 -8.96 2.42 -23.32
N LEU A 229 -10.12 1.96 -22.83
CA LEU A 229 -10.55 2.14 -21.43
C LEU A 229 -9.60 1.46 -20.43
N LYS A 230 -9.10 0.27 -20.76
CA LYS A 230 -8.10 -0.44 -19.94
C LYS A 230 -6.83 0.38 -19.72
N THR A 231 -6.31 1.01 -20.78
CA THR A 231 -5.13 1.88 -20.67
C THR A 231 -5.44 3.14 -19.85
N ALA A 232 -6.62 3.72 -20.02
CA ALA A 232 -7.08 4.84 -19.21
C ALA A 232 -7.20 4.49 -17.72
N ALA A 233 -7.78 3.33 -17.39
CA ALA A 233 -7.90 2.83 -16.03
C ALA A 233 -6.53 2.59 -15.39
N THR A 234 -5.63 1.92 -16.13
CA THR A 234 -4.23 1.71 -15.70
C THR A 234 -3.52 3.04 -15.44
N PHE A 235 -3.71 4.03 -16.32
CA PHE A 235 -3.15 5.36 -16.16
C PHE A 235 -3.71 6.03 -14.90
N PHE A 236 -5.02 6.00 -14.68
CA PHE A 236 -5.70 6.59 -13.53
C PHE A 236 -5.16 6.01 -12.21
N ILE A 237 -5.08 4.69 -12.11
CA ILE A 237 -4.52 3.99 -10.94
C ILE A 237 -3.05 4.33 -10.74
N LYS A 238 -2.26 4.41 -11.82
CA LYS A 238 -0.84 4.82 -11.75
C LYS A 238 -0.68 6.25 -11.22
N GLN A 239 -1.57 7.18 -11.58
CA GLN A 239 -1.55 8.53 -11.02
C GLN A 239 -1.77 8.51 -9.50
N TYR A 240 -2.69 7.67 -9.00
CA TYR A 240 -2.87 7.46 -7.57
C TYR A 240 -1.65 6.86 -6.88
N ARG A 241 -1.08 5.77 -7.44
CA ARG A 241 0.14 5.11 -6.92
C ARG A 241 1.35 6.07 -6.82
N ASN A 242 1.36 7.12 -7.63
CA ASN A 242 2.39 8.17 -7.65
C ASN A 242 2.04 9.40 -6.79
N GLY A 243 0.99 9.35 -5.97
CA GLY A 243 0.56 10.45 -5.11
C GLY A 243 -0.01 11.66 -5.85
N LYS A 244 -0.34 11.55 -7.14
CA LYS A 244 -0.76 12.69 -7.98
C LYS A 244 -2.19 13.16 -7.71
N TYR A 245 -2.90 12.49 -6.82
CA TYR A 245 -4.19 12.95 -6.29
C TYR A 245 -4.06 13.47 -4.85
N GLY A 246 -2.86 13.51 -4.26
CA GLY A 246 -2.64 13.84 -2.86
C GLY A 246 -2.41 12.61 -1.99
N LYS A 247 -2.27 12.82 -0.68
CA LYS A 247 -1.95 11.78 0.29
C LYS A 247 -3.22 11.17 0.89
N TYR A 248 -3.50 9.91 0.58
CA TYR A 248 -4.73 9.24 1.00
C TYR A 248 -4.51 7.78 1.40
N THR A 249 -4.92 7.47 2.63
CA THR A 249 -4.98 6.16 3.24
C THR A 249 -6.35 5.53 2.95
N LEU A 250 -6.35 4.36 2.32
CA LEU A 250 -7.57 3.63 1.96
C LEU A 250 -8.14 2.81 3.13
N ASP A 251 -7.36 2.51 4.16
CA ASP A 251 -7.93 1.89 5.36
C ASP A 251 -8.63 2.91 6.24
N ASP A 252 -9.68 2.45 6.90
CA ASP A 252 -10.25 3.16 8.02
C ASP A 252 -9.33 2.93 9.22
N ILE A 253 -8.69 4.01 9.65
CA ILE A 253 -7.74 4.05 10.76
C ILE A 253 -8.31 4.78 11.98
N SER A 254 -9.63 4.91 12.06
CA SER A 254 -10.29 5.37 13.28
C SER A 254 -9.88 4.50 14.47
N ILE A 255 -9.91 5.08 15.67
CA ILE A 255 -9.54 4.39 16.91
C ILE A 255 -10.36 3.10 17.07
N ASP A 256 -11.66 3.15 16.78
CA ASP A 256 -12.54 1.99 16.84
C ASP A 256 -12.16 0.92 15.81
N SER A 257 -11.84 1.32 14.57
CA SER A 257 -11.39 0.39 13.53
C SER A 257 -10.09 -0.31 13.92
N LEU A 258 -9.12 0.44 14.48
CA LEU A 258 -7.86 -0.11 14.98
C LEU A 258 -8.08 -1.05 16.17
N TYR A 259 -8.91 -0.65 17.14
CA TYR A 259 -9.26 -1.47 18.29
C TYR A 259 -9.89 -2.79 17.85
N ASN A 260 -10.88 -2.74 16.96
CA ASN A 260 -11.54 -3.93 16.44
C ASN A 260 -10.57 -4.82 15.66
N TYR A 261 -9.71 -4.24 14.82
CA TYR A 261 -8.75 -5.00 14.02
C TYR A 261 -7.76 -5.79 14.89
N PHE A 262 -7.24 -5.17 15.96
CA PHE A 262 -6.23 -5.79 16.81
C PHE A 262 -6.83 -6.68 17.91
N ASN A 263 -8.08 -6.46 18.35
CA ASN A 263 -8.68 -7.25 19.43
C ASN A 263 -9.61 -8.37 18.96
N ASP A 264 -10.06 -8.39 17.70
CA ASP A 264 -10.86 -9.51 17.18
C ASP A 264 -9.91 -10.68 16.86
N GLU A 265 -9.85 -11.69 17.74
CA GLU A 265 -8.84 -12.76 17.74
C GLU A 265 -8.83 -13.68 16.51
N ASN A 266 -9.72 -13.50 15.52
CA ASN A 266 -9.69 -14.34 14.33
C ASN A 266 -10.34 -13.70 13.08
N PRO A 267 -9.55 -13.13 12.14
CA PRO A 267 -10.08 -12.66 10.88
C PRO A 267 -10.49 -13.80 9.91
N ASP A 268 -10.15 -15.06 10.20
CA ASP A 268 -10.53 -16.23 9.39
C ASP A 268 -11.94 -16.79 9.73
N LYS A 269 -12.85 -15.99 10.31
CA LYS A 269 -14.23 -16.45 10.52
C LYS A 269 -14.95 -16.56 9.18
N GLU A 270 -15.25 -17.80 8.79
CA GLU A 270 -16.12 -18.32 7.71
C GLU A 270 -17.52 -17.65 7.55
N ASN A 271 -17.85 -16.60 8.29
CA ASN A 271 -19.08 -15.81 8.16
C ASN A 271 -18.91 -14.54 7.30
N LEU A 272 -18.09 -14.61 6.25
CA LEU A 272 -17.73 -13.47 5.40
C LEU A 272 -18.79 -13.13 4.34
N LEU A 273 -19.65 -14.07 3.94
CA LEU A 273 -20.65 -13.84 2.90
C LEU A 273 -21.74 -12.83 3.34
N SER A 274 -22.26 -12.95 4.57
CA SER A 274 -23.25 -12.02 5.15
C SER A 274 -22.69 -10.61 5.32
N LYS A 275 -21.48 -10.50 5.90
CA LYS A 275 -20.82 -9.21 6.10
C LYS A 275 -20.44 -8.52 4.79
N ASN A 276 -20.09 -9.28 3.74
CA ASN A 276 -19.80 -8.72 2.42
C ASN A 276 -21.06 -8.17 1.74
N GLN A 277 -22.19 -8.85 1.88
CA GLN A 277 -23.49 -8.36 1.39
C GLN A 277 -23.93 -7.10 2.14
N GLU A 278 -23.80 -7.08 3.47
CA GLU A 278 -24.08 -5.90 4.30
C GLU A 278 -23.16 -4.71 3.98
N LYS A 279 -21.84 -4.94 3.83
CA LYS A 279 -20.89 -3.91 3.41
C LYS A 279 -21.19 -3.39 2.01
N LYS A 280 -21.57 -4.26 1.06
CA LYS A 280 -21.99 -3.87 -0.29
C LYS A 280 -23.28 -3.05 -0.25
N LEU A 281 -24.24 -3.43 0.58
CA LEU A 281 -25.48 -2.68 0.78
C LEU A 281 -25.21 -1.31 1.42
N LEU A 282 -24.32 -1.24 2.40
CA LEU A 282 -23.89 0.01 3.04
C LEU A 282 -23.14 0.90 2.05
N TRP A 283 -22.29 0.31 1.20
CA TRP A 283 -21.58 0.99 0.12
C TRP A 283 -22.57 1.61 -0.87
N ASN A 284 -23.56 0.84 -1.35
CA ASN A 284 -24.63 1.33 -2.22
C ASN A 284 -25.46 2.45 -1.57
N LYS A 285 -25.90 2.27 -0.31
CA LYS A 285 -26.66 3.29 0.43
C LYS A 285 -25.87 4.59 0.63
N LYS A 286 -24.57 4.50 0.93
CA LYS A 286 -23.69 5.68 1.04
C LYS A 286 -23.51 6.36 -0.32
N ARG A 287 -23.41 5.57 -1.40
CA ARG A 287 -23.31 6.06 -2.78
C ARG A 287 -24.56 6.85 -3.18
N GLU A 288 -25.75 6.32 -2.94
CA GLU A 288 -27.05 6.94 -3.25
C GLU A 288 -27.26 8.27 -2.50
N LYS A 289 -27.12 8.27 -1.17
CA LYS A 289 -27.26 9.49 -0.34
C LYS A 289 -26.32 10.62 -0.79
N ARG A 290 -25.15 10.26 -1.31
CA ARG A 290 -24.14 11.21 -1.79
C ARG A 290 -24.50 11.76 -3.17
N LEU A 291 -24.98 10.93 -4.09
CA LEU A 291 -25.51 11.37 -5.38
C LEU A 291 -26.66 12.37 -5.18
N GLU A 292 -27.55 12.13 -4.23
CA GLU A 292 -28.58 13.09 -3.85
C GLU A 292 -28.01 14.42 -3.33
N ARG A 293 -26.98 14.36 -2.47
CA ARG A 293 -26.31 15.57 -1.95
C ARG A 293 -25.64 16.38 -3.07
N TRP A 294 -25.06 15.74 -4.08
CA TRP A 294 -24.45 16.42 -5.22
C TRP A 294 -25.47 17.04 -6.16
N LYS A 295 -26.58 16.34 -6.42
CA LYS A 295 -27.74 16.91 -7.13
C LYS A 295 -28.24 18.18 -6.45
N ARG A 296 -28.38 18.16 -5.11
CA ARG A 296 -28.80 19.35 -4.34
C ARG A 296 -27.81 20.52 -4.40
N ARG A 297 -26.52 20.24 -4.59
CA ARG A 297 -25.44 21.25 -4.66
C ARG A 297 -25.11 21.68 -6.09
N GLY A 298 -25.84 21.21 -7.10
CA GLY A 298 -25.62 21.56 -8.50
C GLY A 298 -24.37 20.96 -9.15
N TYR A 299 -23.66 20.03 -8.49
CA TYR A 299 -22.44 19.41 -9.01
C TYR A 299 -22.69 18.26 -9.98
N TYR A 300 -23.94 17.80 -10.12
CA TYR A 300 -24.31 16.65 -10.93
C TYR A 300 -25.49 17.02 -11.84
N GLN A 301 -25.22 17.23 -13.12
CA GLN A 301 -26.23 17.30 -14.17
C GLN A 301 -26.23 15.96 -14.93
N LYS A 302 -27.44 15.48 -15.23
CA LYS A 302 -27.69 14.18 -15.88
C LYS A 302 -26.93 14.01 -17.18
#